data_AF-A0A969ZJK8-F1
#
_entry.id   AF-A0A969ZJK8-F1
#
_cell.length_a   1.000
_cell.length_b   1.000
_cell.length_c   1.000
_cell.angle_alpha   90.00
_cell.angle_beta   90.00
_cell.angle_gamma   90.00
#
_symmetry.space_group_name_H-M   'P 1'
#
loop_
_entity.id
_entity.type
_entity.pdbx_description
1 polymer ?
#
loop_
_entity_poly.entity_id
_entity_poly.type
_entity_poly.pdbx_seq_one_letter_code
_entity_poly.pdbx_strand_id
1 'polypeptide(L)'
;MIENVNVELKKYFESKPILSSLIGMDMIILYGCAALMLIGAFAYLGGIISSIIYYAFFLGILLCLANNNYQALMIGLGVKALIELITFIKWLFNEYLGFSWSSLFAVLVFGFFAFMAFKKYSAKSST
;
A
#
# COMPACT_ATOMS: atom_id res chain seq x y z
N MET A 1 6.43 14.00 14.78
CA MET A 1 6.36 14.79 13.52
C MET A 1 5.38 14.19 12.52
N ILE A 2 5.48 12.90 12.15
CA ILE A 2 4.50 12.27 11.25
C ILE A 2 3.08 12.15 11.85
N GLU A 3 2.98 12.07 13.19
CA GLU A 3 1.69 12.10 13.88
C GLU A 3 0.92 13.41 13.65
N ASN A 4 1.62 14.55 13.58
CA ASN A 4 0.99 15.82 13.22
C ASN A 4 0.49 15.79 11.77
N VAL A 5 1.22 15.15 10.86
CA VAL A 5 0.76 14.96 9.47
C VAL A 5 -0.50 14.10 9.43
N ASN A 6 -0.57 13.03 10.23
CA ASN A 6 -1.74 12.16 10.27
C ASN A 6 -2.97 12.87 10.84
N VAL A 7 -2.81 13.69 11.88
CA VAL A 7 -3.91 14.48 12.48
C VAL A 7 -4.44 15.50 11.48
N GLU A 8 -3.57 16.24 10.81
CA GLU A 8 -3.98 17.22 9.80
C GLU A 8 -4.60 16.54 8.57
N LEU A 9 -4.08 15.38 8.15
CA LEU A 9 -4.65 14.59 7.06
C LEU A 9 -6.05 14.08 7.41
N LYS A 10 -6.25 13.63 8.64
CA LYS A 10 -7.56 13.21 9.15
C LYS A 10 -8.55 14.36 9.15
N LYS A 11 -8.18 15.53 9.70
CA LYS A 11 -9.02 16.74 9.66
C LYS A 11 -9.39 17.12 8.22
N TYR A 12 -8.42 17.05 7.30
CA TYR A 12 -8.67 17.35 5.90
C TYR A 12 -9.70 16.38 5.28
N PHE A 13 -9.56 15.07 5.51
CA PHE A 13 -10.51 14.08 5.00
C PHE A 13 -11.89 14.18 5.64
N GLU A 14 -11.98 14.46 6.94
CA GLU A 14 -13.25 14.69 7.63
C GLU A 14 -13.97 15.95 7.11
N SER A 15 -13.24 16.96 6.65
CA SER A 15 -13.82 18.18 6.06
C SER A 15 -14.47 17.96 4.68
N LYS A 16 -14.22 16.80 4.03
CA LYS A 16 -14.75 16.50 2.70
C LYS A 16 -15.79 15.37 2.80
N PRO A 17 -17.02 15.56 2.27
CA PRO A 17 -18.12 14.62 2.48
C PRO A 17 -17.82 13.21 1.95
N ILE A 18 -17.22 13.11 0.77
CA ILE A 18 -16.85 11.82 0.16
C ILE A 18 -15.75 11.13 0.98
N LEU A 19 -14.66 11.85 1.28
CA LEU A 19 -13.51 11.26 1.97
C LEU A 19 -13.85 10.86 3.40
N SER A 20 -14.69 11.64 4.09
CA SER A 20 -15.16 11.34 5.44
C SER A 20 -15.83 9.96 5.52
N SER A 21 -16.71 9.62 4.58
CA SER A 21 -17.32 8.29 4.52
C SER A 21 -16.29 7.18 4.23
N LEU A 22 -15.23 7.48 3.49
CA LEU A 22 -14.19 6.52 3.15
C LEU A 22 -13.22 6.25 4.30
N ILE A 23 -13.04 7.17 5.27
CA ILE A 23 -12.13 6.97 6.42
C ILE A 23 -12.48 5.70 7.20
N GLY A 24 -13.77 5.41 7.39
CA GLY A 24 -14.22 4.21 8.11
C GLY A 24 -13.98 2.90 7.35
N MET A 25 -13.64 2.96 6.07
CA MET A 25 -13.38 1.82 5.20
C MET A 25 -11.90 1.71 4.79
N ASP A 26 -11.02 2.43 5.48
CA ASP A 26 -9.59 2.52 5.17
C ASP A 26 -8.93 1.14 4.96
N MET A 27 -9.08 0.23 5.93
CA MET A 27 -8.54 -1.13 5.84
C MET A 27 -9.12 -1.91 4.66
N ILE A 28 -10.43 -1.80 4.44
CA ILE A 28 -11.15 -2.57 3.42
C ILE A 28 -10.67 -2.14 2.03
N ILE A 29 -10.53 -0.83 1.81
CA ILE A 29 -10.02 -0.28 0.57
C ILE A 29 -8.57 -0.74 0.34
N LEU A 30 -7.71 -0.62 1.36
CA LEU A 30 -6.30 -1.00 1.23
C LEU A 30 -6.11 -2.50 0.98
N TYR A 31 -6.79 -3.36 1.74
CA TYR A 31 -6.71 -4.82 1.58
C TYR A 31 -7.35 -5.29 0.28
N GLY A 32 -8.51 -4.74 -0.08
CA GLY A 32 -9.18 -5.04 -1.34
C GLY A 32 -8.28 -4.72 -2.53
N CYS A 33 -7.66 -3.52 -2.53
CA CYS A 33 -6.72 -3.15 -3.58
C CYS A 33 -5.46 -4.04 -3.57
N ALA A 34 -4.88 -4.32 -2.41
CA ALA A 34 -3.70 -5.17 -2.30
C ALA A 34 -3.97 -6.60 -2.80
N ALA A 35 -5.13 -7.17 -2.47
CA ALA A 35 -5.55 -8.49 -2.94
C ALA A 35 -5.78 -8.49 -4.47
N LEU A 36 -6.45 -7.48 -5.01
CA LEU A 36 -6.65 -7.36 -6.45
C LEU A 36 -5.32 -7.15 -7.19
N MET A 37 -4.39 -6.37 -6.64
CA MET A 37 -3.04 -6.23 -7.19
C MET A 37 -2.28 -7.55 -7.18
N LEU A 38 -2.43 -8.35 -6.12
CA LEU A 38 -1.79 -9.66 -6.02
C LEU A 38 -2.34 -10.61 -7.08
N ILE A 39 -3.66 -10.66 -7.26
CA ILE A 39 -4.30 -11.41 -8.36
C ILE A 39 -3.78 -10.91 -9.71
N GLY A 40 -3.66 -9.59 -9.87
CA GLY A 40 -3.10 -8.93 -11.04
C GLY A 40 -1.66 -9.32 -11.39
N ALA A 41 -0.89 -9.83 -10.42
CA ALA A 41 0.47 -10.31 -10.65
C ALA A 41 0.51 -11.70 -11.34
N PHE A 42 -0.61 -12.41 -11.34
CA PHE A 42 -0.77 -13.74 -11.95
C PHE A 42 -1.76 -13.75 -13.12
N ALA A 43 -2.72 -12.82 -13.15
CA ALA A 43 -3.73 -12.71 -14.19
C ALA A 43 -3.87 -11.27 -14.70
N TYR A 44 -4.03 -11.09 -16.02
CA TYR A 44 -4.22 -9.76 -16.60
C TYR A 44 -5.63 -9.24 -16.30
N LEU A 45 -5.72 -8.18 -15.51
CA LEU A 45 -6.99 -7.53 -15.13
C LEU A 45 -7.42 -6.43 -16.11
N GLY A 46 -6.60 -6.09 -17.12
CA GLY A 46 -6.86 -4.96 -18.02
C GLY A 46 -6.26 -3.65 -17.52
N GLY A 47 -5.62 -2.89 -18.41
CA GLY A 47 -4.88 -1.67 -18.03
C GLY A 47 -5.71 -0.60 -17.30
N ILE A 48 -6.98 -0.42 -17.66
CA ILE A 48 -7.87 0.53 -16.99
C ILE A 48 -8.16 0.09 -15.55
N ILE A 49 -8.54 -1.17 -15.37
CA ILE A 49 -8.87 -1.73 -14.05
C ILE A 49 -7.63 -1.70 -13.15
N SER A 50 -6.47 -2.13 -13.66
CA SER A 50 -5.20 -2.05 -12.94
C SER A 50 -4.83 -0.62 -12.52
N SER A 51 -5.11 0.38 -13.37
CA SER A 51 -4.85 1.79 -13.05
C SER A 51 -5.76 2.30 -11.94
N ILE A 52 -7.05 1.97 -11.98
CA ILE A 52 -8.01 2.34 -10.93
C ILE A 52 -7.60 1.72 -9.60
N ILE A 53 -7.25 0.43 -9.59
CA ILE A 53 -6.75 -0.26 -8.38
C ILE A 53 -5.49 0.41 -7.86
N TYR A 54 -4.59 0.86 -8.74
CA TYR A 54 -3.37 1.57 -8.35
C TYR A 54 -3.69 2.87 -7.61
N TYR A 55 -4.52 3.74 -8.17
CA TYR A 55 -4.89 4.98 -7.48
C TYR A 55 -5.69 4.73 -6.19
N ALA A 56 -6.59 3.74 -6.20
CA ALA A 56 -7.35 3.35 -5.02
C ALA A 56 -6.45 2.79 -3.90
N PHE A 57 -5.37 2.08 -4.27
CA PHE A 57 -4.37 1.60 -3.31
C PHE A 57 -3.68 2.76 -2.59
N PHE A 58 -3.23 3.80 -3.32
CA PHE A 58 -2.64 4.99 -2.68
C PHE A 58 -3.65 5.76 -1.84
N LEU A 59 -4.90 5.86 -2.29
CA LEU A 59 -5.96 6.43 -1.46
C LEU A 59 -6.13 5.63 -0.16
N GLY A 60 -6.12 4.29 -0.24
CA GLY A 60 -6.14 3.41 0.93
C GLY A 60 -4.98 3.66 1.88
N ILE A 61 -3.75 3.85 1.37
CA ILE A 61 -2.59 4.21 2.19
C ILE A 61 -2.85 5.52 2.94
N LEU A 62 -3.32 6.55 2.24
CA LEU A 62 -3.57 7.86 2.85
C LEU A 62 -4.68 7.79 3.91
N LEU A 63 -5.77 7.05 3.64
CA LEU A 63 -6.86 6.85 4.59
C LEU A 63 -6.36 6.10 5.84
N CYS A 64 -5.57 5.04 5.68
CA CYS A 64 -4.99 4.32 6.80
C CYS A 64 -3.97 5.18 7.59
N LEU A 65 -3.22 6.05 6.93
CA LEU A 65 -2.35 7.02 7.62
C LEU A 65 -3.17 8.01 8.45
N ALA A 66 -4.23 8.58 7.88
CA ALA A 66 -5.14 9.48 8.58
C ALA A 66 -5.76 8.81 9.81
N ASN A 67 -6.11 7.52 9.72
CA ASN A 67 -6.70 6.77 10.83
C ASN A 67 -5.67 6.09 11.75
N ASN A 68 -4.37 6.33 11.57
CA ASN A 68 -3.27 5.70 12.31
C ASN A 68 -3.33 4.16 12.32
N ASN A 69 -3.74 3.60 11.20
CA ASN A 69 -3.98 2.18 11.01
C ASN A 69 -2.72 1.45 10.52
N TYR A 70 -1.73 1.37 11.42
CA TYR A 70 -0.40 0.85 11.09
C TYR A 70 -0.41 -0.64 10.75
N GLN A 71 -1.35 -1.42 11.27
CA GLN A 71 -1.51 -2.83 10.91
C GLN A 71 -1.88 -2.98 9.44
N ALA A 72 -2.87 -2.21 8.98
CA ALA A 72 -3.30 -2.27 7.59
C ALA A 72 -2.22 -1.76 6.65
N LEU A 73 -1.53 -0.67 7.01
CA LEU A 73 -0.38 -0.17 6.26
C LEU A 73 0.73 -1.22 6.12
N MET A 74 1.09 -1.89 7.22
CA MET A 74 2.10 -2.95 7.22
C MET A 74 1.73 -4.06 6.21
N ILE A 75 0.50 -4.57 6.27
CA ILE A 75 0.06 -5.66 5.39
C ILE A 75 -0.05 -5.17 3.93
N GLY A 76 -0.73 -4.06 3.68
CA GLY A 76 -0.95 -3.55 2.32
C GLY A 76 0.36 -3.19 1.60
N LEU A 77 1.27 -2.48 2.27
CA LEU A 77 2.58 -2.13 1.73
C LEU A 77 3.48 -3.38 1.60
N GLY A 78 3.39 -4.30 2.56
CA GLY A 78 4.12 -5.57 2.51
C GLY A 78 3.71 -6.43 1.33
N VAL A 79 2.41 -6.56 1.05
CA VAL A 79 1.90 -7.26 -0.14
C VAL A 79 2.40 -6.58 -1.41
N LYS A 80 2.37 -5.24 -1.48
CA LYS A 80 2.90 -4.52 -2.65
C LYS A 80 4.41 -4.77 -2.85
N ALA A 81 5.18 -4.79 -1.78
CA ALA A 81 6.61 -5.11 -1.83
C ALA A 81 6.84 -6.55 -2.33
N LEU A 82 6.05 -7.52 -1.86
CA LEU A 82 6.13 -8.92 -2.33
C LEU A 82 5.80 -9.05 -3.83
N ILE A 83 4.78 -8.34 -4.32
CA ILE A 83 4.43 -8.32 -5.75
C ILE A 83 5.60 -7.80 -6.59
N GLU A 84 6.24 -6.72 -6.15
CA GLU A 84 7.40 -6.15 -6.85
C GLU A 84 8.63 -7.05 -6.76
N LEU A 85 8.78 -7.80 -5.66
CA LEU A 85 9.86 -8.78 -5.50
C LEU A 85 9.67 -9.96 -6.46
N ILE A 86 8.45 -10.48 -6.57
CA ILE A 86 8.11 -11.52 -7.54
C ILE A 86 8.39 -11.02 -8.96
N THR A 87 7.98 -9.79 -9.27
CA THR A 87 8.25 -9.17 -10.58
C THR A 87 9.75 -9.07 -10.83
N PHE A 88 10.52 -8.56 -9.87
CA PHE A 88 11.98 -8.45 -9.97
C PHE A 88 12.65 -9.80 -10.23
N ILE A 89 12.23 -10.86 -9.51
CA ILE A 89 12.75 -12.22 -9.70
C ILE A 89 12.41 -12.75 -11.09
N LYS A 90 11.19 -12.52 -11.60
CA LYS A 90 10.81 -12.91 -12.98
C LYS A 90 11.69 -12.24 -14.04
N TRP A 91 11.98 -10.96 -13.87
CA TRP A 91 12.88 -10.20 -14.75
C TRP A 91 14.31 -10.74 -14.71
N LEU A 92 14.79 -11.12 -13.52
CA LEU A 92 16.15 -11.62 -13.33
C LEU A 92 16.38 -13.02 -13.93
N PHE A 93 15.38 -13.91 -13.87
CA PHE A 93 15.58 -15.34 -14.16
C PHE A 93 14.83 -15.92 -15.36
N ASN A 94 13.75 -15.31 -15.86
CA ASN A 94 12.85 -16.03 -16.77
C ASN A 94 12.57 -15.33 -18.11
N GLU A 95 12.10 -14.07 -18.10
CA GLU A 95 11.43 -13.53 -19.30
C GLU A 95 12.18 -12.44 -20.07
N TYR A 96 13.15 -11.74 -19.47
CA TYR A 96 13.65 -10.49 -20.06
C TYR A 96 15.17 -10.28 -20.07
N LEU A 97 15.99 -11.23 -19.58
CA LEU A 97 17.46 -11.11 -19.48
C LEU A 97 17.92 -9.69 -19.08
N GLY A 98 17.25 -9.11 -18.08
CA GLY A 98 17.34 -7.69 -17.80
C GLY A 98 17.09 -7.38 -16.33
N PHE A 99 17.72 -6.31 -15.85
CA PHE A 99 17.62 -5.88 -14.46
C PHE A 99 16.56 -4.79 -14.31
N SER A 100 15.44 -5.11 -13.67
CA SER A 100 14.38 -4.14 -13.38
C SER A 100 14.74 -3.28 -12.16
N TRP A 101 15.43 -2.15 -12.41
CA TRP A 101 15.73 -1.15 -11.37
C TRP A 101 14.46 -0.59 -10.72
N SER A 102 13.37 -0.45 -11.49
CA SER A 102 12.09 0.06 -10.99
C SER A 102 11.47 -0.89 -9.97
N SER A 103 11.45 -2.20 -10.25
CA SER A 103 10.92 -3.19 -9.32
C SER A 103 11.78 -3.30 -8.07
N LEU A 104 13.13 -3.29 -8.20
CA LEU A 104 14.01 -3.27 -7.03
C LEU A 104 13.77 -2.05 -6.14
N PHE A 105 13.69 -0.86 -6.75
CA PHE A 105 13.42 0.37 -6.01
C PHE A 105 12.06 0.31 -5.31
N ALA A 106 11.03 -0.20 -5.99
CA ALA A 106 9.71 -0.37 -5.41
C ALA A 106 9.72 -1.35 -4.22
N VAL A 107 10.43 -2.48 -4.31
CA VAL A 107 10.62 -3.41 -3.18
C VAL A 107 11.24 -2.69 -1.99
N LEU A 108 12.31 -1.93 -2.20
CA LEU A 108 12.98 -1.21 -1.13
C LEU A 108 12.08 -0.15 -0.49
N VAL A 109 11.37 0.64 -1.30
CA VAL A 109 10.50 1.71 -0.80
C VAL A 109 9.29 1.15 -0.07
N PHE A 110 8.52 0.26 -0.70
CA PHE A 110 7.33 -0.31 -0.07
C PHE A 110 7.69 -1.23 1.09
N GLY A 111 8.78 -1.99 1.00
CA GLY A 111 9.29 -2.81 2.09
C GLY A 111 9.76 -1.98 3.28
N PHE A 112 10.46 -0.87 3.05
CA PHE A 112 10.85 0.06 4.09
C PHE A 112 9.64 0.67 4.80
N PHE A 113 8.64 1.14 4.06
CA PHE A 113 7.43 1.69 4.67
C PHE A 113 6.60 0.64 5.41
N ALA A 114 6.53 -0.59 4.89
CA ALA A 114 5.90 -1.72 5.59
C ALA A 114 6.62 -2.03 6.92
N PHE A 115 7.95 -2.01 6.93
CA PHE A 115 8.75 -2.21 8.14
C PHE A 115 8.56 -1.07 9.16
N MET A 116 8.51 0.19 8.70
CA MET A 116 8.22 1.34 9.57
C MET A 116 6.81 1.25 10.18
N ALA A 117 5.82 0.81 9.40
CA ALA A 117 4.48 0.54 9.90
C ALA A 117 4.46 -0.61 10.92
N PHE A 118 5.21 -1.70 10.68
CA PHE A 118 5.39 -2.78 11.64
C PHE A 118 5.97 -2.29 12.97
N LYS A 119 7.06 -1.51 12.94
CA LYS A 119 7.63 -0.95 14.17
C LYS A 119 6.63 -0.12 14.98
N LYS A 120 5.83 0.71 14.30
CA LYS A 120 4.77 1.51 14.95
C LYS A 120 3.64 0.63 15.50
N TYR A 121 3.24 -0.40 14.77
CA TYR A 121 2.23 -1.36 15.21
C TYR A 121 2.71 -2.15 16.44
N SER A 122 3.91 -2.71 16.41
CA SER A 122 4.49 -3.48 17.52
C SER A 122 4.68 -2.65 18.79
N ALA A 123 5.11 -1.38 18.66
CA ALA A 123 5.24 -0.48 19.80
C ALA A 123 3.88 -0.17 20.46
N LYS A 124 2.79 -0.16 19.69
CA LYS A 124 1.42 0.04 20.18
C LYS A 124 0.84 -1.23 20.81
N SER A 125 1.22 -2.42 20.35
CA SER A 125 0.72 -3.69 20.89
C SER A 125 1.40 -4.14 22.19
N SER A 126 2.55 -3.55 22.53
CA SER A 126 3.32 -3.83 23.75
C SER A 126 2.90 -3.00 24.98
N THR A 127 1.86 -2.19 24.86
CA THR A 127 1.23 -1.38 25.92
C THR A 127 -0.22 -1.76 26.04
#